data_AF-A0A9E0DA86-F1
#
_entry.id   AF-A0A9E0DA86-F1
#
_cell.length_a   1.000
_cell.length_b   1.000
_cell.length_c   1.000
_cell.angle_alpha   90.00
_cell.angle_beta   90.00
_cell.angle_gamma   90.00
#
_symmetry.space_group_name_H-M   'P 1'
#
loop_
_entity.id
_entity.type
_entity.pdbx_description
1 polymer ?
#
loop_
_entity_poly.entity_id
_entity_poly.type
_entity_poly.pdbx_seq_one_letter_code
_entity_poly.pdbx_strand_id
1 'polypeptide(L)'
;MFFDGNIFWLLMGMSAVLIGAGLNVFAKDRGWVLSWWKWVLSIVWYVIFATGFYAWGTLIGEKEGSAGFKFLLVTLFVCAILGVGLWRLLALKPKNA
;
A
#
# COMPACT_ATOMS: atom_id res chain seq x y z
N MET A 1 21.33 -6.74 -7.48
CA MET A 1 19.88 -6.82 -7.18
C MET A 1 19.13 -6.11 -8.31
N PHE A 2 17.98 -6.61 -8.77
CA PHE A 2 17.30 -6.13 -9.99
C PHE A 2 16.82 -4.67 -9.91
N PHE A 3 16.75 -4.09 -8.70
CA PHE A 3 16.68 -2.65 -8.45
C PHE A 3 17.69 -2.30 -7.34
N ASP A 4 18.44 -1.20 -7.50
CA ASP A 4 19.07 -0.53 -6.37
C ASP A 4 17.95 -0.11 -5.41
N GLY A 5 18.12 -0.33 -4.09
CA GLY A 5 17.09 -0.01 -3.11
C GLY A 5 16.59 1.44 -3.23
N ASN A 6 17.47 2.36 -3.62
CA ASN A 6 17.12 3.75 -3.86
C ASN A 6 16.15 3.94 -5.03
N ILE A 7 16.39 3.25 -6.15
CA ILE A 7 15.51 3.34 -7.35
C ILE A 7 14.15 2.73 -7.03
N PHE A 8 14.11 1.62 -6.29
CA PHE A 8 12.86 1.01 -5.85
C PHE A 8 12.02 2.00 -5.03
N TRP A 9 12.59 2.63 -4.00
CA TRP A 9 11.86 3.56 -3.16
C TRP A 9 11.44 4.83 -3.90
N LEU A 10 12.24 5.31 -4.86
CA LEU A 10 11.86 6.41 -5.74
C LEU A 10 10.60 6.05 -6.56
N LEU A 11 10.61 4.89 -7.22
CA LEU A 11 9.46 4.43 -8.02
C LEU A 11 8.22 4.22 -7.14
N MET A 12 8.38 3.64 -5.96
CA MET A 12 7.28 3.47 -5.00
C MET A 12 6.75 4.80 -4.47
N GLY A 13 7.60 5.82 -4.33
CA GLY A 13 7.17 7.18 -3.98
C GLY A 13 6.37 7.84 -5.10
N MET A 14 6.82 7.71 -6.35
CA MET A 14 6.10 8.23 -7.52
C MET A 14 4.71 7.59 -7.66
N SER A 15 4.62 6.27 -7.53
CA SER A 15 3.33 5.58 -7.56
C SER A 15 2.46 5.93 -6.35
N ALA A 16 3.03 6.18 -5.16
CA ALA A 16 2.27 6.66 -4.00
C ALA A 16 1.56 7.98 -4.29
N VAL A 17 2.23 8.93 -4.95
CA VAL A 17 1.63 10.22 -5.33
C VAL A 17 0.48 10.02 -6.31
N LEU A 18 0.65 9.18 -7.34
CA LEU A 18 -0.40 8.88 -8.32
C LEU A 18 -1.60 8.18 -7.68
N ILE A 19 -1.35 7.19 -6.83
CA ILE A 19 -2.39 6.45 -6.10
C ILE A 19 -3.12 7.40 -5.14
N GLY A 20 -2.40 8.25 -4.41
CA GLY A 20 -2.99 9.24 -3.50
C GLY A 20 -3.86 10.26 -4.24
N ALA A 21 -3.40 10.78 -5.38
CA ALA A 21 -4.18 11.67 -6.22
C ALA A 21 -5.45 10.98 -6.75
N GLY A 22 -5.32 9.75 -7.26
CA GLY A 22 -6.45 8.94 -7.72
C GLY A 22 -7.45 8.64 -6.61
N LEU A 23 -6.98 8.30 -5.40
CA LEU A 23 -7.82 8.07 -4.23
C LEU A 23 -8.57 9.34 -3.82
N ASN A 24 -7.95 10.51 -3.91
CA ASN A 24 -8.59 11.79 -3.58
C ASN A 24 -9.74 12.10 -4.56
N VAL A 25 -9.49 11.95 -5.86
CA VAL A 25 -10.53 12.12 -6.90
C VAL A 25 -11.66 11.12 -6.66
N PHE A 26 -11.32 9.84 -6.50
CA PHE A 26 -12.30 8.79 -6.25
C PHE A 26 -13.13 9.04 -4.98
N ALA A 27 -12.50 9.51 -3.90
CA ALA A 27 -13.19 9.83 -2.65
C ALA A 27 -14.18 10.99 -2.83
N LYS A 28 -13.82 12.01 -3.62
CA LYS A 28 -14.74 13.12 -3.96
C LYS A 28 -15.94 12.62 -4.75
N ASP A 29 -15.73 11.77 -5.76
CA ASP A 29 -16.82 11.19 -6.56
C ASP A 29 -17.76 10.33 -5.72
N ARG A 30 -17.24 9.66 -4.68
CA ARG A 30 -18.01 8.85 -3.74
C ARG A 30 -18.62 9.65 -2.57
N GLY A 31 -18.33 10.94 -2.46
CA GLY A 31 -18.73 11.77 -1.31
C GLY A 31 -18.11 11.31 0.01
N TRP A 32 -16.94 10.69 -0.02
CA TRP A 32 -16.21 10.25 1.16
C TRP A 32 -15.45 11.42 1.80
N VAL A 33 -15.59 11.57 3.12
CA VAL A 33 -14.78 12.51 3.89
C VAL A 33 -13.54 11.79 4.40
N LEU A 34 -12.40 12.08 3.76
CA LEU A 34 -11.08 11.58 4.15
C LEU A 34 -10.45 12.51 5.19
N SER A 35 -10.62 12.16 6.47
CA SER A 35 -9.89 12.81 7.57
C SER A 35 -8.39 12.50 7.51
N TRP A 36 -7.58 13.31 8.21
CA TRP A 36 -6.14 13.11 8.29
C TRP A 36 -5.75 11.68 8.73
N TRP A 37 -6.42 11.10 9.74
CA TRP A 37 -6.12 9.74 10.20
C TRP A 37 -6.41 8.66 9.14
N LYS A 38 -7.43 8.87 8.28
CA LYS A 38 -7.73 7.97 7.17
C LYS A 38 -6.61 8.00 6.13
N TRP A 39 -6.03 9.18 5.88
CA TRP A 39 -4.84 9.33 5.03
C TRP A 39 -3.63 8.61 5.62
N VAL A 40 -3.36 8.78 6.91
CA VAL A 40 -2.27 8.09 7.60
C VAL A 40 -2.42 6.57 7.48
N LEU A 41 -3.63 6.02 7.69
CA LEU A 41 -3.87 4.58 7.51
C LEU A 41 -3.64 4.11 6.07
N SER A 42 -4.07 4.88 5.08
CA SER A 42 -3.81 4.57 3.66
C SER A 42 -2.32 4.56 3.34
N ILE A 43 -1.55 5.50 3.90
CA ILE A 43 -0.09 5.56 3.75
C ILE A 43 0.55 4.34 4.42
N VAL A 44 0.18 4.02 5.67
CA VAL A 44 0.70 2.85 6.39
C VAL A 44 0.42 1.56 5.62
N TRP A 45 -0.80 1.38 5.12
CA TRP A 45 -1.18 0.23 4.29
C TRP A 45 -0.31 0.14 3.03
N TYR A 46 -0.07 1.26 2.36
CA TYR A 46 0.78 1.33 1.18
C TYR A 46 2.25 1.01 1.48
N VAL A 47 2.80 1.47 2.61
CA VAL A 47 4.17 1.16 3.02
C VAL A 47 4.33 -0.33 3.31
N ILE A 48 3.35 -0.97 3.96
CA ILE A 48 3.36 -2.43 4.18
C ILE A 48 3.39 -3.16 2.82
N PHE A 49 2.54 -2.75 1.89
CA PHE A 49 2.50 -3.30 0.54
C PHE A 49 3.86 -3.14 -0.17
N ALA A 50 4.44 -1.95 -0.17
CA ALA A 50 5.74 -1.67 -0.79
C ALA A 50 6.87 -2.48 -0.16
N THR A 51 6.87 -2.61 1.16
CA THR A 51 7.88 -3.40 1.89
C THR A 51 7.79 -4.89 1.55
N GLY A 52 6.59 -5.42 1.28
CA GLY A 52 6.40 -6.78 0.79
C GLY A 52 7.12 -7.05 -0.53
N PHE A 53 6.96 -6.14 -1.51
CA PHE A 53 7.68 -6.22 -2.78
C PHE A 53 9.18 -6.02 -2.63
N TYR A 54 9.61 -5.10 -1.76
CA TYR A 54 11.01 -4.87 -1.46
C TYR A 54 11.69 -6.13 -0.90
N ALA A 55 11.08 -6.74 0.12
CA ALA A 55 11.58 -7.97 0.75
C ALA A 55 11.62 -9.14 -0.25
N TRP A 56 10.58 -9.28 -1.09
CA TRP A 56 10.56 -10.27 -2.16
C TRP A 56 11.73 -10.11 -3.13
N GLY A 57 11.97 -8.89 -3.62
CA GLY A 57 13.08 -8.59 -4.52
C GLY A 57 14.45 -8.82 -3.87
N THR A 58 14.58 -8.49 -2.59
CA THR A 58 15.80 -8.71 -1.80
C THR A 58 16.11 -10.21 -1.69
N LEU A 59 15.13 -11.02 -1.27
CA LEU A 59 15.29 -12.47 -1.09
C LEU A 59 15.55 -13.20 -2.41
N ILE A 60 14.97 -12.74 -3.53
CA ILE A 60 15.33 -13.24 -4.86
C ILE A 60 16.81 -12.93 -5.15
N GLY A 61 17.27 -11.71 -4.85
CA GLY A 61 18.66 -11.30 -5.03
C GLY A 61 19.65 -12.12 -4.20
N GLU A 62 19.22 -12.61 -3.03
CA GLU A 62 19.99 -13.43 -2.09
C GLU A 62 19.91 -14.93 -2.38
N LYS A 63 19.36 -15.34 -3.54
CA LYS A 63 19.15 -16.75 -3.94
C LYS A 63 18.16 -17.52 -3.06
N GLU A 64 17.31 -16.81 -2.32
CA GLU A 64 16.24 -17.36 -1.48
C GLU A 64 14.85 -17.14 -2.12
N GLY A 65 14.74 -17.29 -3.43
CA GLY A 65 13.52 -16.96 -4.18
C GLY A 65 12.25 -17.68 -3.69
N SER A 66 12.37 -18.91 -3.17
CA SER A 66 11.23 -19.64 -2.58
C SER A 66 10.72 -18.98 -1.30
N ALA A 67 11.62 -18.55 -0.41
CA ALA A 67 11.26 -17.83 0.80
C ALA A 67 10.67 -16.46 0.45
N GLY A 68 11.28 -15.75 -0.50
CA GLY A 68 10.76 -14.49 -1.04
C GLY A 68 9.34 -14.62 -1.56
N PHE A 69 9.06 -15.64 -2.37
CA PHE A 69 7.72 -15.83 -2.93
C PHE A 69 6.67 -16.13 -1.86
N LYS A 70 7.00 -16.98 -0.88
CA LYS A 70 6.11 -17.25 0.27
C LYS A 70 5.85 -15.99 1.08
N PHE A 71 6.89 -15.18 1.33
CA PHE A 71 6.78 -13.92 2.05
C PHE A 71 5.89 -12.91 1.30
N LEU A 72 6.06 -12.80 -0.02
CA LEU A 72 5.23 -11.95 -0.87
C LEU A 72 3.76 -12.37 -0.77
N LEU A 73 3.46 -13.66 -0.92
CA LEU A 73 2.07 -14.17 -0.86
C LEU A 73 1.40 -13.86 0.48
N VAL A 74 2.11 -14.10 1.60
CA VAL A 74 1.60 -13.79 2.94
C VAL A 74 1.37 -12.29 3.08
N THR A 75 2.33 -11.48 2.64
CA THR A 75 2.21 -10.02 2.74
C THR A 75 1.05 -9.49 1.90
N LEU A 76 0.89 -9.97 0.66
CA LEU A 76 -0.24 -9.62 -0.21
C LEU A 76 -1.57 -10.06 0.37
N PHE A 77 -1.64 -11.25 0.96
CA PHE A 77 -2.85 -11.73 1.65
C PHE A 77 -3.23 -10.82 2.81
N VAL A 78 -2.28 -10.45 3.66
CA VAL A 78 -2.49 -9.50 4.76
C VAL A 78 -2.91 -8.13 4.21
N CYS A 79 -2.23 -7.62 3.17
CA CYS A 79 -2.59 -6.37 2.51
C CYS A 79 -4.00 -6.42 1.92
N ALA A 80 -4.46 -7.54 1.37
CA ALA A 80 -5.82 -7.68 0.85
C ALA A 80 -6.86 -7.55 1.97
N ILE A 81 -6.67 -8.25 3.10
CA ILE A 81 -7.55 -8.17 4.27
C ILE A 81 -7.57 -6.74 4.82
N LEU A 82 -6.39 -6.14 5.04
CA LEU A 82 -6.28 -4.77 5.51
C LEU A 82 -6.86 -3.77 4.52
N GLY A 83 -6.74 -4.02 3.21
CA GLY A 83 -7.28 -3.17 2.15
C GLY A 83 -8.81 -3.17 2.16
N VAL A 84 -9.45 -4.33 2.36
CA VAL A 84 -10.90 -4.44 2.54
C VAL A 84 -11.34 -3.71 3.82
N GLY A 85 -10.61 -3.89 4.93
CA GLY A 85 -10.88 -3.20 6.18
C GLY A 85 -10.77 -1.67 6.04
N LEU A 86 -9.68 -1.22 5.43
CA LEU A 86 -9.41 0.19 5.14
C LEU A 86 -10.52 0.76 4.25
N TRP A 87 -10.89 0.08 3.16
CA TRP A 87 -11.98 0.50 2.28
C TRP A 87 -13.27 0.76 3.06
N ARG A 88 -13.66 -0.18 3.94
CA ARG A 88 -14.85 -0.01 4.78
C ARG A 88 -14.71 1.21 5.70
N LEU A 89 -13.54 1.42 6.32
CA LEU A 89 -13.28 2.57 7.17
C LEU A 89 -13.31 3.90 6.40
N LEU A 90 -12.74 3.95 5.19
CA LEU A 90 -12.76 5.13 4.33
C LEU A 90 -14.20 5.51 3.96
N ALA A 91 -15.03 4.52 3.65
CA ALA A 91 -16.44 4.67 3.30
C ALA A 91 -17.35 5.12 4.45
N LEU A 92 -16.91 5.02 5.72
CA LEU A 92 -17.69 5.49 6.85
C LEU A 92 -17.82 7.02 6.81
N LYS A 93 -19.07 7.49 6.77
CA LYS A 93 -19.39 8.91 6.96
C LYS A 93 -19.12 9.31 8.42
N PRO A 94 -18.56 10.51 8.66
CA PRO A 94 -18.42 11.01 10.02
C PRO A 94 -19.80 11.12 10.68
N LYS A 95 -19.89 10.70 11.95
CA LYS A 95 -21.14 10.66 12.73
C LYS A 95 -21.77 12.05 12.99
N ASN A 96 -21.03 13.12 12.67
CA ASN A 96 -21.36 14.51 12.99
C ASN A 96 -21.50 15.41 11.74
N ALA A 97 -21.82 14.84 10.57
CA ALA A 97 -22.14 15.59 9.35
C ALA A 97 -23.65 15.72 9.14
#